data_AF-A0A914WCM4-F1
#
_entry.id   AF-A0A914WCM4-F1
#
_cell.length_a   1.000
_cell.length_b   1.000
_cell.length_c   1.000
_cell.angle_alpha   90.00
_cell.angle_beta   90.00
_cell.angle_gamma   90.00
#
_symmetry.space_group_name_H-M   'P 1'
#
loop_
_entity.id
_entity.type
_entity.pdbx_description
1 polymer ?
#
loop_
_entity_poly.entity_id
_entity_poly.type
_entity_poly.pdbx_seq_one_letter_code
_entity_poly.pdbx_strand_id
1 'polypeptide(L)'
;MSGEVRPLIVVHGGCGIIGNITPERDAICRAALEDSLRAGYAVLSSGGSAVDAVIAATVLLEDCPEYNAGKGAVFASDGNNELDSGIMDGHTGAAGGISTLKCIKNPILAARHVMLNCPHTLLCGTGAETFAVNQGCQIVDQKYFFTEQRFLQLQSVLADANLRPQLDHNIPTNQLSTNETSIGTVGAVALDQHGRLATASSTGGMTGKLPGRVSDSSIVGAGFFADQQLAVSMTGTGDEFIRQSAARQIVDLFHYRSMTLTEACDQVIFGALKEVHAGVIAVDREGNMLVELLIGVAIAVWLLFGLLSSSRRWWKRPTLPEVDNTPSNTNNTICSSSDCVRCHRNESTLAAARHKFTQRYQDRTDLTRIQEVLMPTAAVDSPYLFFIHFNRSMPIWTNSLPDCYKDDIELLEAEWYSIASDYKAVRSSEIGWGKNTNDKGERKWKVFQLMNQGSWVTVNCERCPQVVAILHRLSNIVTNCTLGNAFFSVLPAGTVIAAHRGPTNARLRCHLGIDVPLSAQKGASMDVGDASFSWVNGKCVVFDDSYLHSARYLNGERERAALIVDLWHPDLVKEEKECVEFVFGVVVEANDMD
;
A
#
# COMPACT_ATOMS: atom_id res chain seq x y z
N MET A 1 29.56 20.93 -2.97
CA MET A 1 28.23 21.56 -2.87
C MET A 1 27.31 20.52 -2.27
N SER A 2 27.14 20.51 -0.95
CA SER A 2 26.27 19.57 -0.24
C SER A 2 24.82 19.90 -0.60
N GLY A 3 24.12 18.96 -1.24
CA GLY A 3 22.68 19.07 -1.44
C GLY A 3 22.00 19.18 -0.08
N GLU A 4 21.08 20.13 0.06
CA GLU A 4 20.22 20.26 1.24
C GLU A 4 19.51 18.92 1.49
N VAL A 5 19.77 18.30 2.64
CA VAL A 5 19.04 17.11 3.09
C VAL A 5 17.64 17.58 3.48
N ARG A 6 16.62 17.04 2.81
CA ARG A 6 15.22 17.35 3.13
C ARG A 6 14.84 16.61 4.41
N PRO A 7 14.38 17.30 5.47
CA PRO A 7 13.96 16.63 6.68
C PRO A 7 12.72 15.76 6.43
N LEU A 8 12.69 14.60 7.07
CA LEU A 8 11.65 13.59 6.90
C LEU A 8 11.30 12.98 8.25
N ILE A 9 10.03 12.69 8.46
CA ILE A 9 9.57 11.91 9.61
C ILE A 9 8.48 10.95 9.13
N VAL A 10 8.50 9.74 9.68
CA VAL A 10 7.48 8.71 9.47
C VAL A 10 7.05 8.21 10.84
N VAL A 11 5.76 7.96 11.03
CA VAL A 11 5.18 7.46 12.29
C VAL A 11 4.29 6.25 12.04
N HIS A 12 4.12 5.37 13.03
CA HIS A 12 3.13 4.30 13.03
C HIS A 12 2.32 4.27 14.33
N GLY A 13 1.03 3.93 14.20
CA GLY A 13 0.13 3.67 15.31
C GLY A 13 0.02 2.20 15.71
N GLY A 14 0.85 1.33 15.11
CA GLY A 14 0.90 -0.09 15.41
C GLY A 14 0.18 -0.97 14.40
N CYS A 15 0.39 -2.27 14.53
CA CYS A 15 -0.16 -3.30 13.64
C CYS A 15 -0.98 -4.32 14.45
N GLY A 16 -2.13 -4.73 13.93
CA GLY A 16 -3.03 -5.71 14.54
C GLY A 16 -4.38 -5.76 13.82
N ILE A 17 -5.29 -6.60 14.30
CA ILE A 17 -6.62 -6.73 13.68
C ILE A 17 -7.45 -5.49 14.02
N ILE A 18 -7.89 -4.73 13.02
CA ILE A 18 -8.92 -3.70 13.19
C ILE A 18 -10.27 -4.39 12.99
N GLY A 19 -11.05 -4.50 14.07
CA GLY A 19 -12.44 -4.97 14.02
C GLY A 19 -13.38 -3.90 13.46
N ASN A 20 -14.66 -3.93 13.84
CA ASN A 20 -15.62 -2.89 13.48
C ASN A 20 -15.29 -1.57 14.22
N ILE A 21 -14.45 -0.74 13.62
CA ILE A 21 -14.23 0.65 14.04
C ILE A 21 -15.35 1.53 13.47
N THR A 22 -15.91 2.43 14.26
CA THR A 22 -16.88 3.41 13.74
C THR A 22 -16.15 4.50 12.95
N PRO A 23 -16.78 5.13 11.95
CA PRO A 23 -16.16 6.22 11.18
C PRO A 23 -15.66 7.37 12.05
N GLU A 24 -16.37 7.69 13.13
CA GLU A 24 -15.98 8.76 14.06
C GLU A 24 -14.69 8.41 14.79
N ARG A 25 -14.58 7.15 15.22
CA ARG A 25 -13.40 6.68 15.93
C ARG A 25 -12.20 6.56 15.01
N ASP A 26 -12.42 6.09 13.77
CA ASP A 26 -11.38 6.10 12.74
C ASP A 26 -10.85 7.53 12.55
N ALA A 27 -11.73 8.52 12.35
CA ALA A 27 -11.34 9.93 12.23
C ALA A 27 -10.52 10.46 13.42
N ILE A 28 -10.87 10.07 14.66
CA ILE A 28 -10.09 10.43 15.86
C ILE A 28 -8.68 9.85 15.81
N CYS A 29 -8.55 8.56 15.46
CA CYS A 29 -7.24 7.92 15.30
C CYS A 29 -6.41 8.64 14.21
N ARG A 30 -7.01 8.94 13.05
CA ARG A 30 -6.33 9.66 11.96
C ARG A 30 -5.81 11.01 12.40
N ALA A 31 -6.65 11.79 13.07
CA ALA A 31 -6.29 13.11 13.57
C ALA A 31 -5.12 13.03 14.56
N ALA A 32 -5.13 12.05 15.47
CA ALA A 32 -4.04 11.88 16.44
C ALA A 32 -2.70 11.48 15.78
N LEU A 33 -2.71 10.65 14.73
CA LEU A 33 -1.49 10.35 13.96
C LEU A 33 -1.02 11.53 13.13
N GLU A 34 -1.95 12.30 12.56
CA GLU A 34 -1.63 13.55 11.86
C GLU A 34 -0.99 14.58 12.81
N ASP A 35 -1.54 14.75 14.00
CA ASP A 35 -0.98 15.64 15.03
C ASP A 35 0.40 15.19 15.48
N SER A 36 0.59 13.89 15.72
CA SER A 36 1.89 13.28 16.03
C SER A 36 2.94 13.59 14.97
N LEU A 37 2.61 13.36 13.70
CA LEU A 37 3.53 13.65 12.60
C LEU A 37 3.81 15.15 12.49
N ARG A 38 2.78 16.01 12.56
CA ARG A 38 2.94 17.47 12.50
C ARG A 38 3.84 17.97 13.63
N ALA A 39 3.71 17.42 14.83
CA ALA A 39 4.57 17.77 15.96
C ALA A 39 6.04 17.45 15.69
N GLY A 40 6.34 16.23 15.22
CA GLY A 40 7.72 15.86 14.87
C GLY A 40 8.26 16.64 13.68
N TYR A 41 7.45 16.89 12.64
CA TYR A 41 7.84 17.70 11.50
C TYR A 41 8.08 19.18 11.87
N ALA A 42 7.31 19.73 12.80
CA ALA A 42 7.52 21.09 13.33
C ALA A 42 8.90 21.24 13.99
N VAL A 43 9.37 20.21 14.70
CA VAL A 43 10.74 20.17 15.24
C VAL A 43 11.76 20.20 14.11
N LEU A 44 11.63 19.31 13.12
CA LEU A 44 12.56 19.22 11.99
C LEU A 44 12.63 20.50 11.15
N SER A 45 11.48 21.05 10.80
CA SER A 45 11.36 22.29 10.01
C SER A 45 11.88 23.53 10.74
N SER A 46 11.94 23.48 12.07
CA SER A 46 12.57 24.51 12.90
C SER A 46 14.08 24.28 13.09
N GLY A 47 14.66 23.28 12.43
CA GLY A 47 16.08 22.93 12.52
C GLY A 47 16.45 22.09 13.73
N GLY A 48 15.46 21.49 14.42
CA GLY A 48 15.68 20.55 15.52
C GLY A 48 16.28 19.21 15.06
N SER A 49 16.70 18.41 16.03
CA SER A 49 17.34 17.11 15.77
C SER A 49 16.32 16.01 15.41
N ALA A 50 16.77 14.97 14.72
CA ALA A 50 15.95 13.78 14.46
C ALA A 50 15.46 13.12 15.77
N VAL A 51 16.30 13.12 16.81
CA VAL A 51 15.98 12.61 18.15
C VAL A 51 14.80 13.38 18.75
N ASP A 52 14.86 14.72 18.75
CA ASP A 52 13.78 15.54 19.30
C ASP A 52 12.48 15.39 18.50
N ALA A 53 12.58 15.18 17.19
CA ALA A 53 11.43 14.98 16.32
C ALA A 53 10.69 13.66 16.60
N VAL A 54 11.42 12.54 16.73
CA VAL A 54 10.78 11.25 17.08
C VAL A 54 10.18 11.28 18.48
N ILE A 55 10.82 11.97 19.44
CA ILE A 55 10.25 12.18 20.79
C ILE A 55 8.94 12.96 20.72
N ALA A 56 8.93 14.10 20.02
CA ALA A 56 7.74 14.94 19.91
C ALA A 56 6.56 14.18 19.30
N ALA A 57 6.82 13.38 18.27
CA ALA A 57 5.82 12.52 17.66
C ALA A 57 5.31 11.43 18.63
N THR A 58 6.21 10.70 19.29
CA THR A 58 5.84 9.59 20.18
C THR A 58 5.09 10.07 21.43
N VAL A 59 5.45 11.22 22.01
CA VAL A 59 4.75 11.77 23.19
C VAL A 59 3.27 12.02 22.91
N LEU A 60 2.90 12.53 21.72
CA LEU A 60 1.49 12.74 21.39
C LEU A 60 0.72 11.42 21.26
N LEU A 61 1.37 10.36 20.75
CA LEU A 61 0.76 9.04 20.67
C LEU A 61 0.64 8.37 22.05
N GLU A 62 1.59 8.60 22.96
CA GLU A 62 1.50 8.16 24.37
C GLU A 62 0.40 8.88 25.15
N ASP A 63 0.13 10.15 24.84
CA ASP A 63 -0.92 10.93 25.49
C ASP A 63 -2.32 10.63 24.89
N CYS A 64 -2.38 9.95 23.74
CA CYS A 64 -3.61 9.59 23.06
C CYS A 64 -4.17 8.24 23.58
N PRO A 65 -5.43 8.20 24.08
CA PRO A 65 -6.02 6.98 24.63
C PRO A 65 -6.35 5.90 23.59
N GLU A 66 -6.33 6.23 22.30
CA GLU A 66 -6.64 5.28 21.22
C GLU A 66 -5.48 4.32 20.91
N TYR A 67 -4.24 4.74 21.20
CA TYR A 67 -3.05 3.96 20.90
C TYR A 67 -2.58 3.15 22.10
N ASN A 68 -1.99 1.98 21.83
CA ASN A 68 -1.44 1.12 22.87
C ASN A 68 -0.04 1.61 23.31
N ALA A 69 0.00 2.81 23.87
CA ALA A 69 1.17 3.39 24.51
C ALA A 69 0.69 4.44 25.53
N GLY A 70 1.41 4.62 26.63
CA GLY A 70 1.01 5.58 27.68
C GLY A 70 -0.47 5.43 28.07
N LYS A 71 -1.25 6.51 27.92
CA LYS A 71 -2.64 6.66 28.37
C LYS A 71 -3.60 5.57 27.86
N GLY A 72 -3.33 4.98 26.70
CA GLY A 72 -4.16 3.94 26.07
C GLY A 72 -3.57 2.53 26.16
N ALA A 73 -2.58 2.31 27.02
CA ALA A 73 -1.89 1.05 27.17
C ALA A 73 -2.83 -0.12 27.51
N VAL A 74 -2.52 -1.30 26.99
CA VAL A 74 -3.17 -2.56 27.38
C VAL A 74 -2.78 -2.98 28.79
N PHE A 75 -3.58 -3.88 29.37
CA PHE A 75 -3.40 -4.39 30.73
C PHE A 75 -2.68 -5.74 30.74
N ALA A 76 -1.84 -5.96 31.74
CA ALA A 76 -1.34 -7.27 32.13
C ALA A 76 -2.43 -8.11 32.80
N SER A 77 -2.17 -9.40 33.00
CA SER A 77 -3.13 -10.36 33.56
C SER A 77 -3.53 -10.07 35.01
N ASP A 78 -2.76 -9.24 35.73
CA ASP A 78 -3.08 -8.77 37.08
C ASP A 78 -3.95 -7.49 37.09
N GLY A 79 -4.31 -6.96 35.92
CA GLY A 79 -5.12 -5.76 35.77
C GLY A 79 -4.35 -4.44 35.87
N ASN A 80 -3.01 -4.46 35.88
CA ASN A 80 -2.19 -3.25 35.84
C ASN A 80 -1.64 -2.97 34.43
N ASN A 81 -1.37 -1.70 34.14
CA ASN A 81 -0.62 -1.30 32.95
C ASN A 81 0.89 -1.34 33.22
N GLU A 82 1.65 -1.91 32.29
CA GLU A 82 3.11 -1.93 32.31
C GLU A 82 3.65 -1.45 30.97
N LEU A 83 4.49 -0.42 30.98
CA LEU A 83 4.90 0.32 29.79
C LEU A 83 6.36 0.08 29.45
N ASP A 84 6.64 -0.10 28.15
CA ASP A 84 7.97 -0.29 27.59
C ASP A 84 8.22 0.75 26.49
N SER A 85 9.43 1.31 26.43
CA SER A 85 9.81 2.26 25.38
C SER A 85 11.32 2.28 25.15
N GLY A 86 11.71 2.70 23.95
CA GLY A 86 13.10 2.78 23.54
C GLY A 86 13.34 3.85 22.48
N ILE A 87 14.56 4.36 22.46
CA ILE A 87 15.02 5.42 21.54
C ILE A 87 16.49 5.17 21.16
N MET A 88 16.84 5.53 19.92
CA MET A 88 18.23 5.47 19.45
C MET A 88 18.57 6.66 18.56
N ASP A 89 19.72 7.26 18.82
CA ASP A 89 20.37 8.25 17.96
C ASP A 89 21.33 7.54 17.00
N GLY A 90 21.00 7.52 15.71
CA GLY A 90 21.80 6.87 14.69
C GLY A 90 23.14 7.58 14.42
N HIS A 91 23.27 8.86 14.79
CA HIS A 91 24.52 9.59 14.60
C HIS A 91 25.60 9.14 15.58
N THR A 92 25.25 9.03 16.86
CA THR A 92 26.18 8.69 17.95
C THR A 92 26.18 7.20 18.30
N GLY A 93 25.12 6.47 17.94
CA GLY A 93 24.86 5.11 18.40
C GLY A 93 24.38 5.06 19.85
N ALA A 94 24.13 6.21 20.49
CA ALA A 94 23.55 6.25 21.82
C ALA A 94 22.12 5.70 21.77
N ALA A 95 21.78 4.86 22.74
CA ALA A 95 20.45 4.26 22.86
C ALA A 95 20.01 4.21 24.31
N GLY A 96 18.70 4.27 24.52
CA GLY A 96 18.09 4.15 25.83
C GLY A 96 16.80 3.36 25.74
N GLY A 97 16.64 2.39 26.62
CA GLY A 97 15.44 1.58 26.78
C GLY A 97 14.97 1.61 28.23
N ILE A 98 13.66 1.57 28.39
CA ILE A 98 13.02 1.37 29.68
C ILE A 98 11.87 0.38 29.55
N SER A 99 11.73 -0.48 30.56
CA SER A 99 10.68 -1.50 30.58
C SER A 99 9.92 -1.53 31.91
N THR A 100 8.71 -2.08 31.84
CA THR A 100 7.84 -2.41 32.98
C THR A 100 7.53 -1.24 33.92
N LEU A 101 7.42 -0.02 33.37
CA LEU A 101 6.99 1.15 34.13
C LEU A 101 5.49 1.09 34.45
N LYS A 102 5.11 1.58 35.63
CA LYS A 102 3.74 1.62 36.12
C LYS A 102 3.25 3.03 36.42
N CYS A 103 4.13 4.03 36.55
CA CYS A 103 3.69 5.36 36.99
C CYS A 103 4.26 6.54 36.20
N ILE A 104 5.09 6.30 35.18
CA ILE A 104 5.66 7.40 34.38
C ILE A 104 4.76 7.70 33.20
N LYS A 105 4.28 8.96 33.11
CA LYS A 105 3.28 9.40 32.12
C LYS A 105 3.71 9.09 30.68
N ASN A 106 4.95 9.44 30.35
CA ASN A 106 5.51 9.34 29.00
C ASN A 106 6.81 8.52 29.01
N PRO A 107 6.74 7.19 28.82
CA PRO A 107 7.89 6.29 28.80
C PRO A 107 9.02 6.72 27.86
N ILE A 108 8.72 7.29 26.69
CA ILE A 108 9.75 7.73 25.73
C ILE A 108 10.68 8.81 26.31
N LEU A 109 10.15 9.70 27.17
CA LEU A 109 10.97 10.71 27.85
C LEU A 109 11.90 10.07 28.87
N ALA A 110 11.46 9.00 29.54
CA ALA A 110 12.29 8.25 30.45
C ALA A 110 13.40 7.48 29.70
N ALA A 111 13.07 6.87 28.55
CA ALA A 111 14.04 6.23 27.65
C ALA A 111 15.09 7.23 27.13
N ARG A 112 14.70 8.45 26.79
CA ARG A 112 15.62 9.56 26.46
C ARG A 112 16.59 9.84 27.60
N HIS A 113 16.12 9.88 28.85
CA HIS A 113 17.01 10.08 29.99
C HIS A 113 17.96 8.90 30.20
N VAL A 114 17.56 7.66 29.91
CA VAL A 114 18.50 6.53 29.89
C VAL A 114 19.58 6.75 28.84
N MET A 115 19.21 7.14 27.62
CA MET A 115 20.17 7.40 26.55
C MET A 115 21.18 8.51 26.88
N LEU A 116 20.75 9.59 27.55
CA LEU A 116 21.58 10.79 27.76
C LEU A 116 22.28 10.82 29.12
N ASN A 117 21.64 10.31 30.17
CA ASN A 117 22.02 10.55 31.56
C ASN A 117 22.29 9.26 32.37
N CYS A 118 22.26 8.09 31.72
CA CYS A 118 22.56 6.80 32.35
C CYS A 118 23.81 6.17 31.71
N PRO A 119 24.71 5.55 32.49
CA PRO A 119 25.81 4.75 31.94
C PRO A 119 25.33 3.39 31.37
N HIS A 120 24.04 3.08 31.45
CA HIS A 120 23.43 1.83 31.01
C HIS A 120 22.44 2.08 29.88
N THR A 121 22.25 1.08 29.01
CA THR A 121 21.36 1.18 27.83
C THR A 121 19.92 0.80 28.13
N LEU A 122 19.65 -0.01 29.16
CA LEU A 122 18.32 -0.52 29.47
C LEU A 122 18.11 -0.58 30.98
N LEU A 123 17.00 -0.03 31.48
CA LEU A 123 16.54 -0.16 32.88
C LEU A 123 15.13 -0.76 32.92
N CYS A 124 14.78 -1.49 33.98
CA CYS A 124 13.43 -2.02 34.14
C CYS A 124 12.86 -1.87 35.56
N GLY A 125 11.53 -1.93 35.67
CA GLY A 125 10.78 -1.97 36.92
C GLY A 125 11.03 -0.76 37.82
N THR A 126 10.97 -0.98 39.14
CA THR A 126 11.08 0.08 40.14
C THR A 126 12.40 0.85 40.08
N GLY A 127 13.49 0.21 39.65
CA GLY A 127 14.77 0.89 39.44
C GLY A 127 14.70 1.91 38.30
N ALA A 128 14.04 1.54 37.19
CA ALA A 128 13.80 2.43 36.06
C ALA A 128 12.88 3.60 36.45
N GLU A 129 11.83 3.35 37.22
CA GLU A 129 10.93 4.40 37.72
C GLU A 129 11.67 5.38 38.63
N THR A 130 12.43 4.87 39.60
CA THR A 130 13.23 5.70 40.51
C THR A 130 14.20 6.58 39.74
N PHE A 131 14.87 6.02 38.72
CA PHE A 131 15.72 6.78 37.83
C PHE A 131 14.93 7.86 37.09
N ALA A 132 13.81 7.53 36.44
CA ALA A 132 12.99 8.47 35.68
C ALA A 132 12.48 9.62 36.56
N VAL A 133 12.03 9.33 37.78
CA VAL A 133 11.60 10.34 38.77
C VAL A 133 12.74 11.28 39.13
N ASN A 134 13.94 10.76 39.38
CA ASN A 134 15.12 11.58 39.69
C ASN A 134 15.54 12.48 38.51
N GLN A 135 15.18 12.11 37.28
CA GLN A 135 15.40 12.91 36.08
C GLN A 135 14.27 13.93 35.81
N GLY A 136 13.23 13.94 36.64
CA GLY A 136 12.11 14.88 36.55
C GLY A 136 10.96 14.41 35.66
N CYS A 137 10.89 13.12 35.30
CA CYS A 137 9.74 12.58 34.57
C CYS A 137 8.45 12.69 35.41
N GLN A 138 7.34 13.03 34.74
CA GLN A 138 6.05 13.18 35.40
C GLN A 138 5.50 11.84 35.89
N ILE A 139 5.17 11.78 37.18
CA ILE A 139 4.49 10.66 37.81
C ILE A 139 2.97 10.84 37.67
N VAL A 140 2.26 9.76 37.34
CA VAL A 140 0.81 9.67 37.29
C VAL A 140 0.34 8.40 38.00
N ASP A 141 -0.91 8.44 38.48
CA ASP A 141 -1.59 7.26 39.01
C ASP A 141 -1.93 6.28 37.87
N GLN A 142 -2.03 4.97 38.18
CA GLN A 142 -2.42 3.94 37.19
C GLN A 142 -3.73 4.27 36.47
N LYS A 143 -4.67 4.98 37.12
CA LYS A 143 -5.92 5.45 36.50
C LYS A 143 -5.71 6.33 35.27
N TYR A 144 -4.54 6.97 35.11
CA TYR A 144 -4.22 7.74 33.90
C TYR A 144 -4.17 6.84 32.67
N PHE A 145 -3.61 5.63 32.79
CA PHE A 145 -3.46 4.66 31.70
C PHE A 145 -4.73 3.85 31.43
N PHE A 146 -5.74 3.99 32.29
CA PHE A 146 -6.98 3.24 32.17
C PHE A 146 -7.84 3.77 31.04
N THR A 147 -8.30 2.86 30.18
CA THR A 147 -9.46 3.08 29.32
C THR A 147 -10.42 1.92 29.47
N GLU A 148 -11.72 2.21 29.49
CA GLU A 148 -12.76 1.20 29.65
C GLU A 148 -12.64 0.11 28.59
N GLN A 149 -12.37 0.49 27.35
CA GLN A 149 -12.19 -0.46 26.26
C GLN A 149 -11.04 -1.43 26.50
N ARG A 150 -9.84 -0.96 26.86
CA ARG A 150 -8.69 -1.85 27.06
C ARG A 150 -8.91 -2.76 28.26
N PHE A 151 -9.66 -2.29 29.26
CA PHE A 151 -10.04 -3.10 30.40
C PHE A 151 -11.03 -4.20 29.99
N LEU A 152 -12.03 -3.89 29.17
CA LEU A 152 -12.95 -4.88 28.63
C LEU A 152 -12.24 -5.93 27.76
N GLN A 153 -11.22 -5.52 26.98
CA GLN A 153 -10.35 -6.46 26.24
C GLN A 153 -9.59 -7.42 27.19
N LEU A 154 -9.13 -6.94 28.35
CA LEU A 154 -8.55 -7.84 29.34
C LEU A 154 -9.59 -8.83 29.88
N GLN A 155 -10.79 -8.35 30.21
CA GLN A 155 -11.85 -9.20 30.74
C GLN A 155 -12.24 -10.32 29.75
N SER A 156 -12.29 -10.02 28.45
CA SER A 156 -12.56 -11.03 27.42
C SER A 156 -11.44 -12.08 27.35
N VAL A 157 -10.18 -11.67 27.35
CA VAL A 157 -9.01 -12.57 27.37
C VAL A 157 -8.95 -13.44 28.64
N LEU A 158 -9.31 -12.90 29.81
CA LEU A 158 -9.28 -13.66 31.06
C LEU A 158 -10.42 -14.68 31.19
N ALA A 159 -11.58 -14.37 30.58
CA ALA A 159 -12.77 -15.20 30.57
C ALA A 159 -12.65 -16.41 29.64
N ASP A 160 -11.87 -16.30 28.56
CA ASP A 160 -11.60 -17.42 27.65
C ASP A 160 -10.27 -18.11 27.98
N ALA A 161 -10.34 -19.33 28.51
CA ALA A 161 -9.16 -20.13 28.84
C ALA A 161 -8.28 -20.46 27.62
N ASN A 162 -8.81 -20.36 26.39
CA ASN A 162 -8.06 -20.57 25.15
C ASN A 162 -7.34 -19.29 24.68
N LEU A 163 -7.75 -18.09 25.14
CA LEU A 163 -7.12 -16.81 24.80
C LEU A 163 -6.07 -16.36 25.81
N ARG A 164 -6.00 -17.00 26.98
CA ARG A 164 -4.87 -16.83 27.90
C ARG A 164 -3.57 -17.11 27.14
N PRO A 165 -2.48 -16.36 27.36
CA PRO A 165 -1.20 -16.68 26.74
C PRO A 165 -0.76 -18.06 27.22
N GLN A 166 -1.10 -19.09 26.45
CA GLN A 166 -0.63 -20.45 26.65
C GLN A 166 0.87 -20.43 26.38
N LEU A 167 1.64 -20.90 27.34
CA LEU A 167 3.11 -20.85 27.41
C LEU A 167 3.83 -21.68 26.33
N ASP A 168 3.13 -22.21 25.33
CA ASP A 168 3.69 -23.06 24.29
C ASP A 168 3.55 -22.44 22.89
N HIS A 169 4.68 -22.42 22.18
CA HIS A 169 4.83 -21.94 20.81
C HIS A 169 3.82 -22.59 19.85
N ASN A 170 3.18 -21.76 19.02
CA ASN A 170 2.15 -22.06 18.00
C ASN A 170 0.69 -21.92 18.44
N ILE A 171 0.21 -20.68 18.59
CA ILE A 171 -1.22 -20.40 18.39
C ILE A 171 -1.44 -20.09 16.90
N PRO A 172 -2.24 -20.89 16.16
CA PRO A 172 -2.65 -20.56 14.82
C PRO A 172 -3.47 -19.26 14.82
N THR A 173 -3.17 -18.35 13.90
CA THR A 173 -3.76 -17.02 13.67
C THR A 173 -5.28 -16.97 13.44
N ASN A 174 -6.00 -18.10 13.56
CA ASN A 174 -7.42 -18.26 13.25
C ASN A 174 -8.38 -18.21 14.46
N GLN A 175 -7.92 -17.84 15.66
CA GLN A 175 -8.74 -17.91 16.88
C GLN A 175 -9.08 -16.56 17.54
N LEU A 176 -8.59 -15.43 17.02
CA LEU A 176 -9.04 -14.11 17.49
C LEU A 176 -10.36 -13.74 16.81
N SER A 177 -11.39 -13.51 17.61
CA SER A 177 -12.71 -13.08 17.11
C SER A 177 -12.57 -11.81 16.28
N THR A 178 -13.21 -11.77 15.11
CA THR A 178 -13.17 -10.66 14.12
C THR A 178 -13.77 -9.34 14.62
N ASN A 179 -14.18 -9.27 15.89
CA ASN A 179 -14.90 -8.14 16.48
C ASN A 179 -14.02 -7.26 17.39
N GLU A 180 -12.79 -7.67 17.72
CA GLU A 180 -11.91 -6.92 18.62
C GLU A 180 -10.83 -6.15 17.86
N THR A 181 -10.78 -4.83 18.07
CA THR A 181 -9.74 -3.95 17.51
C THR A 181 -8.50 -3.93 18.42
N SER A 182 -7.39 -4.48 17.94
CA SER A 182 -6.08 -4.42 18.60
C SER A 182 -5.17 -3.45 17.84
N ILE A 183 -5.18 -2.18 18.26
CA ILE A 183 -4.17 -1.20 17.82
C ILE A 183 -2.88 -1.45 18.62
N GLY A 184 -1.76 -1.65 17.92
CA GLY A 184 -0.48 -2.10 18.47
C GLY A 184 0.46 -0.97 18.95
N THR A 185 1.74 -1.32 19.06
CA THR A 185 2.87 -0.45 19.45
C THR A 185 2.96 0.81 18.58
N VAL A 186 3.32 1.96 19.17
CA VAL A 186 3.58 3.20 18.42
C VAL A 186 5.07 3.41 18.19
N GLY A 187 5.41 4.14 17.13
CA GLY A 187 6.81 4.45 16.86
C GLY A 187 7.01 5.48 15.77
N ALA A 188 8.23 5.98 15.67
CA ALA A 188 8.62 7.03 14.73
C ALA A 188 10.08 6.85 14.27
N VAL A 189 10.35 7.22 13.02
CA VAL A 189 11.71 7.37 12.46
C VAL A 189 11.84 8.74 11.82
N ALA A 190 13.00 9.38 11.93
CA ALA A 190 13.22 10.71 11.38
C ALA A 190 14.62 10.88 10.79
N LEU A 191 14.72 11.73 9.76
CA LEU A 191 15.93 12.26 9.13
C LEU A 191 15.93 13.79 9.29
N ASP A 192 16.95 14.34 9.91
CA ASP A 192 17.08 15.80 10.06
C ASP A 192 17.84 16.49 8.92
N GLN A 193 17.84 17.82 8.93
CA GLN A 193 18.54 18.66 7.94
C GLN A 193 20.06 18.45 7.90
N HIS A 194 20.65 17.80 8.92
CA HIS A 194 22.06 17.45 8.97
C HIS A 194 22.34 16.03 8.46
N GLY A 195 21.32 15.32 7.98
CA GLY A 195 21.43 13.94 7.53
C GLY A 195 21.62 12.95 8.68
N ARG A 196 21.11 13.27 9.88
CA ARG A 196 21.15 12.37 11.04
C ARG A 196 19.80 11.68 11.20
N LEU A 197 19.88 10.42 11.60
CA LEU A 197 18.74 9.53 11.73
C LEU A 197 18.46 9.21 13.20
N ALA A 198 17.19 9.05 13.55
CA ALA A 198 16.78 8.58 14.86
C ALA A 198 15.52 7.73 14.76
N THR A 199 15.30 6.90 15.78
CA THR A 199 14.10 6.07 15.92
C THR A 199 13.60 6.06 17.36
N ALA A 200 12.29 5.91 17.54
CA ALA A 200 11.62 5.78 18.83
C ALA A 200 10.48 4.76 18.75
N SER A 201 10.27 4.01 19.83
CA SER A 201 9.17 3.05 19.98
C SER A 201 8.60 3.10 21.41
N SER A 202 7.28 2.93 21.56
CA SER A 202 6.61 2.90 22.87
C SER A 202 5.38 1.99 22.83
N THR A 203 5.12 1.26 23.92
CA THR A 203 4.03 0.28 23.98
C THR A 203 3.54 -0.02 25.39
N GLY A 204 2.26 -0.41 25.50
CA GLY A 204 1.73 -1.14 26.67
C GLY A 204 1.98 -2.66 26.61
N GLY A 205 2.51 -3.17 25.50
CA GLY A 205 2.75 -4.59 25.27
C GLY A 205 1.50 -5.32 24.76
N MET A 206 1.23 -6.52 25.29
CA MET A 206 0.12 -7.37 24.88
C MET A 206 -0.96 -7.45 25.98
N THR A 207 -2.23 -7.42 25.59
CA THR A 207 -3.35 -7.64 26.51
C THR A 207 -3.21 -9.00 27.21
N GLY A 208 -3.36 -9.03 28.53
CA GLY A 208 -3.25 -10.24 29.33
C GLY A 208 -1.83 -10.78 29.47
N LYS A 209 -0.79 -10.01 29.10
CA LYS A 209 0.61 -10.40 29.30
C LYS A 209 0.88 -10.76 30.77
N LEU A 210 1.84 -11.65 31.00
CA LEU A 210 2.36 -11.88 32.35
C LEU A 210 3.00 -10.59 32.88
N PRO A 211 2.72 -10.18 34.13
CA PRO A 211 3.40 -9.06 34.76
C PRO A 211 4.92 -9.26 34.70
N GLY A 212 5.64 -8.22 34.28
CA GLY A 212 7.07 -8.25 34.05
C GLY A 212 7.49 -8.69 32.63
N ARG A 213 6.56 -9.06 31.74
CA ARG A 213 6.90 -9.32 30.32
C ARG A 213 7.38 -8.03 29.65
N VAL A 214 8.57 -8.10 29.07
CA VAL A 214 9.23 -7.00 28.36
C VAL A 214 9.01 -7.13 26.85
N SER A 215 8.64 -6.02 26.19
CA SER A 215 8.47 -5.95 24.73
C SER A 215 9.76 -5.57 23.99
N ASP A 216 9.77 -5.94 22.70
CA ASP A 216 10.75 -5.52 21.69
C ASP A 216 10.95 -4.00 21.61
N SER A 217 9.92 -3.22 21.90
CA SER A 217 9.94 -1.74 21.89
C SER A 217 10.95 -1.10 22.84
N SER A 218 11.47 -1.83 23.82
CA SER A 218 12.53 -1.36 24.73
C SER A 218 13.90 -1.98 24.44
N ILE A 219 13.97 -2.92 23.49
CA ILE A 219 15.17 -3.71 23.18
C ILE A 219 15.76 -3.24 21.85
N VAL A 220 16.93 -2.62 21.94
CA VAL A 220 17.70 -2.15 20.78
C VAL A 220 17.99 -3.32 19.84
N GLY A 221 17.64 -3.16 18.56
CA GLY A 221 17.83 -4.17 17.53
C GLY A 221 16.70 -5.17 17.39
N ALA A 222 15.72 -5.18 18.31
CA ALA A 222 14.52 -5.98 18.18
C ALA A 222 13.39 -5.16 17.53
N GLY A 223 12.79 -4.23 18.28
CA GLY A 223 11.66 -3.41 17.82
C GLY A 223 12.07 -2.10 17.17
N PHE A 224 13.30 -1.62 17.41
CA PHE A 224 13.82 -0.39 16.82
C PHE A 224 15.34 -0.48 16.66
N PHE A 225 15.87 0.23 15.66
CA PHE A 225 17.32 0.42 15.48
C PHE A 225 17.58 1.64 14.61
N ALA A 226 18.65 2.39 14.89
CA ALA A 226 19.13 3.45 14.01
C ALA A 226 20.66 3.49 13.96
N ASP A 227 21.21 3.76 12.79
CA ASP A 227 22.61 4.12 12.60
C ASP A 227 22.74 5.31 11.63
N GLN A 228 23.96 5.55 11.12
CA GLN A 228 24.24 6.69 10.27
C GLN A 228 23.59 6.61 8.88
N GLN A 229 23.08 5.44 8.49
CA GLN A 229 22.55 5.16 7.16
C GLN A 229 21.08 4.74 7.17
N LEU A 230 20.59 4.11 8.24
CA LEU A 230 19.22 3.62 8.31
C LEU A 230 18.60 3.76 9.71
N ALA A 231 17.33 4.17 9.78
CA ALA A 231 16.49 4.09 10.98
C ALA A 231 15.26 3.22 10.72
N VAL A 232 14.92 2.38 11.70
CA VAL A 232 13.85 1.38 11.65
C VAL A 232 13.05 1.43 12.95
N SER A 233 11.71 1.37 12.84
CA SER A 233 10.78 1.10 13.95
C SER A 233 9.77 0.04 13.51
N MET A 234 9.51 -0.92 14.40
CA MET A 234 8.67 -2.07 14.13
C MET A 234 7.49 -2.15 15.10
N THR A 235 6.47 -2.87 14.68
CA THR A 235 5.30 -3.21 15.49
C THR A 235 4.86 -4.64 15.15
N GLY A 236 4.34 -5.37 16.14
CA GLY A 236 3.76 -6.71 15.91
C GLY A 236 4.02 -7.68 17.04
N THR A 237 4.35 -8.92 16.68
CA THR A 237 4.56 -10.01 17.62
C THR A 237 5.94 -9.89 18.27
N GLY A 238 6.04 -9.03 19.29
CA GLY A 238 7.32 -8.59 19.87
C GLY A 238 8.26 -9.72 20.31
N ASP A 239 7.75 -10.83 20.83
CA ASP A 239 8.61 -11.94 21.26
C ASP A 239 9.37 -12.57 20.08
N GLU A 240 8.78 -12.58 18.88
CA GLU A 240 9.46 -13.05 17.67
C GLU A 240 10.50 -12.03 17.21
N PHE A 241 10.23 -10.74 17.34
CA PHE A 241 11.18 -9.69 16.95
C PHE A 241 12.43 -9.73 17.81
N ILE A 242 12.28 -10.05 19.11
CA ILE A 242 13.40 -10.28 20.02
C ILE A 242 14.18 -11.53 19.59
N ARG A 243 13.50 -12.65 19.35
CA ARG A 243 14.16 -13.91 18.93
C ARG A 243 14.95 -13.76 17.62
N GLN A 244 14.44 -12.98 16.68
CA GLN A 244 15.06 -12.78 15.37
C GLN A 244 15.98 -11.56 15.29
N SER A 245 16.02 -10.71 16.33
CA SER A 245 16.67 -9.39 16.27
C SER A 245 16.24 -8.59 15.02
N ALA A 246 14.93 -8.50 14.82
CA ALA A 246 14.33 -8.14 13.53
C ALA A 246 14.77 -6.77 12.99
N ALA A 247 14.71 -5.70 13.80
CA ALA A 247 15.12 -4.36 13.37
C ALA A 247 16.61 -4.31 13.00
N ARG A 248 17.46 -5.01 13.76
CA ARG A 248 18.89 -5.12 13.46
C ARG A 248 19.15 -5.91 12.19
N GLN A 249 18.40 -6.99 11.96
CA GLN A 249 18.52 -7.82 10.77
C GLN A 249 18.25 -7.03 9.48
N ILE A 250 17.24 -6.13 9.48
CA ILE A 250 16.97 -5.24 8.34
C ILE A 250 18.20 -4.37 8.03
N VAL A 251 18.78 -3.77 9.06
CA VAL A 251 19.95 -2.90 8.93
C VAL A 251 21.18 -3.68 8.44
N ASP A 252 21.42 -4.87 8.99
CA ASP A 252 22.53 -5.73 8.56
C ASP A 252 22.37 -6.20 7.10
N LEU A 253 21.14 -6.45 6.63
CA LEU A 253 20.88 -6.79 5.22
C LEU A 253 21.14 -5.59 4.30
N PHE A 254 20.69 -4.40 4.69
CA PHE A 254 20.95 -3.16 3.97
C PHE A 254 22.47 -2.92 3.80
N HIS A 255 23.25 -3.06 4.88
CA HIS A 255 24.69 -2.80 4.84
C HIS A 255 25.53 -3.91 4.22
N TYR A 256 25.34 -5.15 4.66
CA TYR A 256 26.28 -6.23 4.38
C TYR A 256 25.89 -7.07 3.16
N ARG A 257 24.64 -6.96 2.70
CA ARG A 257 24.17 -7.60 1.47
C ARG A 257 23.94 -6.62 0.33
N SER A 258 24.22 -5.34 0.55
CA SER A 258 23.98 -4.25 -0.42
C SER A 258 22.55 -4.28 -0.98
N MET A 259 21.60 -4.70 -0.16
CA MET A 259 20.19 -4.73 -0.51
C MET A 259 19.62 -3.32 -0.46
N THR A 260 18.67 -3.04 -1.34
CA THR A 260 17.85 -1.83 -1.22
C THR A 260 17.03 -1.87 0.07
N LEU A 261 16.57 -0.69 0.51
CA LEU A 261 15.69 -0.56 1.68
C LEU A 261 14.48 -1.51 1.61
N THR A 262 13.84 -1.57 0.44
CA THR A 262 12.71 -2.45 0.17
C THR A 262 13.10 -3.92 0.29
N GLU A 263 14.14 -4.37 -0.41
CA GLU A 263 14.57 -5.79 -0.36
C GLU A 263 14.94 -6.25 1.06
N ALA A 264 15.62 -5.40 1.82
CA ALA A 264 16.00 -5.71 3.20
C ALA A 264 14.78 -5.86 4.11
N CYS A 265 13.80 -4.96 4.00
CA CYS A 265 12.56 -5.03 4.77
C CYS A 265 11.70 -6.22 4.34
N ASP A 266 11.50 -6.42 3.03
CA ASP A 266 10.74 -7.53 2.45
C ASP A 266 11.26 -8.88 2.96
N GLN A 267 12.58 -9.06 2.99
CA GLN A 267 13.19 -10.30 3.43
C GLN A 267 12.93 -10.60 4.92
N VAL A 268 12.93 -9.58 5.78
CA VAL A 268 12.65 -9.78 7.21
C VAL A 268 11.15 -9.95 7.44
N ILE A 269 10.33 -9.08 6.87
CA ILE A 269 8.87 -9.06 7.05
C ILE A 269 8.25 -10.31 6.42
N PHE A 270 8.42 -10.54 5.11
CA PHE A 270 7.78 -11.65 4.38
C PHE A 270 8.60 -12.94 4.37
N GLY A 271 9.84 -12.91 4.87
CA GLY A 271 10.71 -14.08 5.03
C GLY A 271 10.77 -14.56 6.47
N ALA A 272 11.56 -13.89 7.31
CA ALA A 272 11.83 -14.31 8.69
C ALA A 272 10.58 -14.26 9.59
N LEU A 273 9.71 -13.27 9.39
CA LEU A 273 8.53 -13.02 10.22
C LEU A 273 7.21 -13.49 9.59
N LYS A 274 7.28 -14.28 8.51
CA LYS A 274 6.12 -14.69 7.68
C LYS A 274 4.96 -15.37 8.45
N GLU A 275 5.23 -15.97 9.61
CA GLU A 275 4.26 -16.71 10.42
C GLU A 275 3.64 -15.86 11.54
N VAL A 276 4.04 -14.59 11.68
CA VAL A 276 3.59 -13.70 12.74
C VAL A 276 3.09 -12.36 12.19
N HIS A 277 2.36 -11.63 13.01
CA HIS A 277 1.97 -10.25 12.70
C HIS A 277 3.18 -9.33 12.78
N ALA A 278 3.47 -8.61 11.70
CA ALA A 278 4.59 -7.68 11.64
C ALA A 278 4.32 -6.43 10.81
N GLY A 279 4.95 -5.32 11.19
CA GLY A 279 4.96 -4.06 10.48
C GLY A 279 6.26 -3.31 10.73
N VAL A 280 6.67 -2.51 9.76
CA VAL A 280 7.90 -1.71 9.79
C VAL A 280 7.70 -0.36 9.13
N ILE A 281 8.28 0.67 9.74
CA ILE A 281 8.62 1.93 9.07
C ILE A 281 10.14 2.09 9.06
N ALA A 282 10.69 2.57 7.95
CA ALA A 282 12.12 2.77 7.82
C ALA A 282 12.46 3.98 6.95
N VAL A 283 13.57 4.65 7.26
CA VAL A 283 14.10 5.82 6.52
C VAL A 283 15.61 5.68 6.40
N ASP A 284 16.14 5.82 5.19
CA ASP A 284 17.58 5.87 4.95
C ASP A 284 18.11 7.31 4.86
N ARG A 285 19.43 7.46 4.86
CA ARG A 285 20.12 8.77 4.85
C ARG A 285 19.89 9.54 3.55
N GLU A 286 19.61 8.85 2.46
CA GLU A 286 19.26 9.42 1.16
C GLU A 286 17.82 9.99 1.13
N GLY A 287 17.03 9.72 2.16
CA GLY A 287 15.64 10.15 2.28
C GLY A 287 14.66 9.21 1.57
N ASN A 288 15.09 8.00 1.20
CA ASN A 288 14.15 6.95 0.84
C ASN A 288 13.47 6.45 2.11
N MET A 289 12.19 6.12 1.99
CA MET A 289 11.41 5.63 3.10
C MET A 289 10.52 4.48 2.67
N LEU A 290 10.23 3.62 3.62
CA LEU A 290 9.40 2.45 3.40
C LEU A 290 8.43 2.30 4.58
N VAL A 291 7.21 1.91 4.25
CA VAL A 291 6.27 1.37 5.22
C VAL A 291 5.75 0.04 4.70
N GLU A 292 5.96 -1.03 5.46
CA GLU A 292 5.54 -2.38 5.11
C GLU A 292 4.83 -3.08 6.26
N LEU A 293 3.91 -3.98 5.90
CA LEU A 293 3.04 -4.71 6.82
C LEU A 293 2.79 -6.12 6.31
N LEU A 294 2.84 -7.10 7.21
CA LEU A 294 2.43 -8.49 6.99
C LEU A 294 1.28 -8.83 7.95
N ILE A 295 0.03 -8.55 7.55
CA ILE A 295 -1.20 -8.97 8.27
C ILE A 295 -2.36 -9.22 7.28
N GLY A 296 -3.20 -10.23 7.57
CA GLY A 296 -4.32 -10.70 6.75
C GLY A 296 -5.61 -9.86 6.74
N VAL A 297 -5.70 -8.75 7.47
CA VAL A 297 -6.82 -7.77 7.43
C VAL A 297 -6.29 -6.39 7.85
N ALA A 298 -6.79 -5.35 7.18
CA ALA A 298 -6.45 -3.93 7.23
C ALA A 298 -5.82 -3.39 8.53
N ILE A 299 -4.68 -2.72 8.38
CA ILE A 299 -4.15 -1.74 9.33
C ILE A 299 -3.95 -0.43 8.62
N ALA A 300 -4.36 0.61 9.30
CA ALA A 300 -4.13 1.95 8.86
C ALA A 300 -2.74 2.42 9.34
N VAL A 301 -1.76 2.36 8.43
CA VAL A 301 -0.60 3.26 8.52
C VAL A 301 -1.09 4.60 8.02
N TRP A 302 -1.25 5.55 8.93
CA TRP A 302 -1.55 6.94 8.58
C TRP A 302 -0.25 7.66 8.27
N LEU A 303 0.09 7.74 6.98
CA LEU A 303 1.14 8.60 6.48
C LEU A 303 0.56 9.99 6.23
N LEU A 304 1.03 11.01 6.93
CA LEU A 304 1.13 12.33 6.30
C LEU A 304 2.57 12.48 5.80
N PHE A 305 2.72 13.10 4.62
CA PHE A 305 3.99 13.62 4.16
C PHE A 305 4.08 15.10 4.55
N GLY A 306 5.27 15.56 4.91
CA GLY A 306 5.53 16.98 5.14
C GLY A 306 5.03 17.85 3.97
N LEU A 307 4.45 18.99 4.32
CA LEU A 307 3.92 19.99 3.38
C LEU A 307 4.97 20.42 2.33
N LEU A 308 4.61 20.14 1.08
CA LEU A 308 4.82 20.92 -0.15
C LEU A 308 6.12 20.80 -0.98
N SER A 309 5.83 20.68 -2.28
CA SER A 309 6.51 21.28 -3.43
C SER A 309 7.66 20.50 -4.11
N SER A 310 7.32 20.09 -5.34
CA SER A 310 8.10 20.20 -6.58
C SER A 310 9.58 19.78 -6.59
N SER A 311 9.85 18.94 -7.60
CA SER A 311 11.15 18.57 -8.17
C SER A 311 11.98 17.55 -7.38
N ARG A 312 12.33 16.42 -8.04
CA ARG A 312 13.59 16.31 -8.81
C ARG A 312 13.69 15.04 -9.67
N ARG A 313 14.19 15.29 -10.89
CA ARG A 313 14.68 14.38 -11.95
C ARG A 313 15.83 13.48 -11.49
N TRP A 314 15.99 12.30 -12.12
CA TRP A 314 17.26 11.82 -12.69
C TRP A 314 17.02 10.96 -13.95
N TRP A 315 17.98 11.02 -14.89
CA TRP A 315 17.90 10.54 -16.28
C TRP A 315 18.54 9.16 -16.49
N LYS A 316 17.98 8.36 -17.40
CA LYS A 316 18.72 7.46 -18.30
C LYS A 316 18.10 7.52 -19.70
N ARG A 317 18.95 7.64 -20.74
CA ARG A 317 18.56 7.55 -22.15
C ARG A 317 18.02 6.14 -22.46
N PRO A 318 16.84 5.98 -23.06
CA PRO A 318 16.45 4.71 -23.67
C PRO A 318 17.05 4.62 -25.07
N THR A 319 17.83 3.58 -25.32
CA THR A 319 18.03 3.04 -26.66
C THR A 319 16.74 2.35 -27.11
N LEU A 320 16.37 2.52 -28.38
CA LEU A 320 15.24 1.85 -29.01
C LEU A 320 15.32 0.33 -28.79
N PRO A 321 14.23 -0.39 -28.51
CA PRO A 321 14.21 -1.83 -28.63
C PRO A 321 14.35 -2.19 -30.11
N GLU A 322 15.36 -2.99 -30.45
CA GLU A 322 15.51 -3.58 -31.78
C GLU A 322 14.27 -4.42 -32.13
N VAL A 323 13.83 -4.29 -33.37
CA VAL A 323 12.84 -5.18 -33.98
C VAL A 323 13.49 -6.54 -34.10
N ASP A 324 13.07 -7.49 -33.27
CA ASP A 324 13.53 -8.87 -33.33
C ASP A 324 13.03 -9.51 -34.63
N ASN A 325 13.89 -9.53 -35.65
CA ASN A 325 13.64 -10.08 -36.98
C ASN A 325 13.91 -11.60 -37.00
N THR A 326 13.30 -12.36 -36.09
CA THR A 326 13.26 -13.82 -36.21
C THR A 326 11.99 -14.26 -36.93
N PRO A 327 12.09 -14.99 -38.07
CA PRO A 327 10.93 -15.45 -38.81
C PRO A 327 10.27 -16.67 -38.15
N SER A 328 8.94 -16.63 -38.13
CA SER A 328 7.99 -17.75 -37.94
C SER A 328 7.90 -18.42 -36.56
N ASN A 329 6.85 -18.04 -35.81
CA ASN A 329 5.76 -19.01 -35.58
C ASN A 329 4.44 -18.26 -35.44
N THR A 330 3.63 -18.33 -36.50
CA THR A 330 2.25 -17.81 -36.55
C THR A 330 1.37 -18.61 -35.60
N ASN A 331 1.27 -18.15 -34.36
CA ASN A 331 0.17 -18.47 -33.44
C ASN A 331 0.05 -17.34 -32.42
N ASN A 332 -0.19 -16.11 -32.93
CA ASN A 332 -0.82 -15.08 -32.12
C ASN A 332 -2.18 -15.64 -31.71
N THR A 333 -2.33 -16.01 -30.43
CA THR A 333 -3.55 -16.60 -29.91
C THR A 333 -4.65 -15.54 -29.92
N ILE A 334 -5.39 -15.50 -31.02
CA ILE A 334 -6.52 -14.60 -31.25
C ILE A 334 -7.61 -14.96 -30.23
N CYS A 335 -8.13 -13.96 -29.52
CA CYS A 335 -9.28 -14.14 -28.65
C CYS A 335 -10.50 -14.57 -29.50
N SER A 336 -11.18 -15.63 -29.05
CA SER A 336 -12.28 -16.30 -29.75
C SER A 336 -13.67 -15.72 -29.44
N SER A 337 -13.74 -14.55 -28.81
CA SER A 337 -15.00 -13.86 -28.51
C SER A 337 -15.53 -13.12 -29.74
N SER A 338 -16.76 -13.43 -30.15
CA SER A 338 -17.46 -12.81 -31.29
C SER A 338 -17.73 -11.31 -31.12
N ASP A 339 -17.72 -10.81 -29.88
CA ASP A 339 -18.05 -9.42 -29.53
C ASP A 339 -16.79 -8.58 -29.22
N CYS A 340 -15.62 -9.18 -29.41
CA CYS A 340 -14.34 -8.56 -29.10
C CYS A 340 -13.88 -7.66 -30.24
N VAL A 341 -13.97 -6.33 -30.05
CA VAL A 341 -13.41 -5.33 -30.97
C VAL A 341 -11.92 -5.61 -31.27
N ARG A 342 -11.20 -6.23 -30.32
CA ARG A 342 -9.77 -6.58 -30.45
C ARG A 342 -9.47 -7.63 -31.51
N CYS A 343 -10.44 -8.47 -31.90
CA CYS A 343 -10.17 -9.68 -32.67
C CYS A 343 -11.00 -9.84 -33.94
N HIS A 344 -12.15 -9.18 -34.07
CA HIS A 344 -13.07 -9.41 -35.19
C HIS A 344 -13.48 -8.14 -35.97
N ARG A 345 -12.94 -6.96 -35.65
CA ARG A 345 -13.40 -5.69 -36.28
C ARG A 345 -12.33 -4.64 -36.58
N ASN A 346 -11.04 -4.99 -36.67
CA ASN A 346 -9.98 -3.97 -36.85
C ASN A 346 -10.26 -3.04 -38.04
N GLU A 347 -10.57 -3.58 -39.23
CA GLU A 347 -10.74 -2.72 -40.41
C GLU A 347 -12.09 -1.97 -40.45
N SER A 348 -13.20 -2.59 -40.02
CA SER A 348 -14.51 -1.92 -40.04
C SER A 348 -14.61 -0.83 -38.96
N THR A 349 -14.07 -1.07 -37.77
CA THR A 349 -13.98 -0.08 -36.69
C THR A 349 -13.05 1.06 -37.08
N LEU A 350 -11.88 0.77 -37.68
CA LEU A 350 -10.99 1.81 -38.18
C LEU A 350 -11.60 2.61 -39.34
N ALA A 351 -12.31 1.96 -40.27
CA ALA A 351 -13.00 2.66 -41.35
C ALA A 351 -14.06 3.64 -40.82
N ALA A 352 -14.84 3.24 -39.82
CA ALA A 352 -15.79 4.12 -39.16
C ALA A 352 -15.10 5.28 -38.41
N ALA A 353 -14.01 5.00 -37.70
CA ALA A 353 -13.21 6.01 -37.01
C ALA A 353 -12.59 7.02 -38.00
N ARG A 354 -12.02 6.54 -39.12
CA ARG A 354 -11.51 7.36 -40.23
C ARG A 354 -12.61 8.27 -40.78
N HIS A 355 -13.79 7.73 -41.06
CA HIS A 355 -14.91 8.51 -41.57
C HIS A 355 -15.31 9.64 -40.60
N LYS A 356 -15.48 9.33 -39.31
CA LYS A 356 -15.75 10.33 -38.27
C LYS A 356 -14.63 11.38 -38.16
N PHE A 357 -13.36 10.95 -38.23
CA PHE A 357 -12.21 11.85 -38.19
C PHE A 357 -12.22 12.82 -39.37
N THR A 358 -12.40 12.32 -40.60
CA THR A 358 -12.50 13.13 -41.82
C THR A 358 -13.61 14.18 -41.69
N GLN A 359 -14.77 13.80 -41.14
CA GLN A 359 -15.93 14.68 -41.03
C GLN A 359 -15.71 15.88 -40.10
N ARG A 360 -14.90 15.75 -39.05
CA ARG A 360 -14.81 16.75 -37.97
C ARG A 360 -13.42 17.35 -37.75
N TYR A 361 -12.36 16.61 -38.08
CA TYR A 361 -11.00 16.92 -37.63
C TYR A 361 -9.95 16.91 -38.76
N GLN A 362 -10.33 16.67 -40.02
CA GLN A 362 -9.37 16.54 -41.14
C GLN A 362 -8.41 17.74 -41.29
N ASP A 363 -8.89 18.96 -41.02
CA ASP A 363 -8.12 20.19 -41.20
C ASP A 363 -7.38 20.65 -39.93
N ARG A 364 -7.44 19.86 -38.84
CA ARG A 364 -6.82 20.20 -37.54
C ARG A 364 -5.35 19.80 -37.50
N THR A 365 -4.48 20.79 -37.55
CA THR A 365 -3.01 20.60 -37.54
C THR A 365 -2.44 20.23 -36.18
N ASP A 366 -3.18 20.44 -35.09
CA ASP A 366 -2.81 20.06 -33.73
C ASP A 366 -3.08 18.57 -33.40
N LEU A 367 -3.73 17.83 -34.30
CA LEU A 367 -4.07 16.41 -34.16
C LEU A 367 -3.22 15.49 -35.06
N THR A 368 -2.03 15.94 -35.49
CA THR A 368 -1.18 15.20 -36.45
C THR A 368 -0.94 13.75 -36.02
N ARG A 369 -0.66 13.49 -34.73
CA ARG A 369 -0.43 12.13 -34.23
C ARG A 369 -1.64 11.21 -34.42
N ILE A 370 -2.86 11.74 -34.23
CA ILE A 370 -4.10 10.97 -34.41
C ILE A 370 -4.38 10.77 -35.91
N GLN A 371 -4.12 11.79 -36.73
CA GLN A 371 -4.24 11.69 -38.17
C GLN A 371 -3.30 10.63 -38.76
N GLU A 372 -2.04 10.60 -38.33
CA GLU A 372 -1.02 9.65 -38.79
C GLU A 372 -1.43 8.19 -38.53
N VAL A 373 -2.03 7.91 -37.36
CA VAL A 373 -2.43 6.54 -36.99
C VAL A 373 -3.75 6.11 -37.61
N LEU A 374 -4.66 7.05 -37.89
CA LEU A 374 -5.93 6.76 -38.56
C LEU A 374 -5.78 6.70 -40.08
N MET A 375 -4.90 7.50 -40.67
CA MET A 375 -4.69 7.62 -42.12
C MET A 375 -3.22 7.35 -42.50
N PRO A 376 -2.72 6.12 -42.31
CA PRO A 376 -1.33 5.82 -42.59
C PRO A 376 -1.04 5.89 -44.10
N THR A 377 0.14 6.39 -44.47
CA THR A 377 0.59 6.52 -45.86
C THR A 377 0.93 5.18 -46.52
N ALA A 378 1.08 4.11 -45.73
CA ALA A 378 1.31 2.75 -46.18
C ALA A 378 0.47 1.77 -45.34
N ALA A 379 0.13 0.61 -45.92
CA ALA A 379 -0.53 -0.45 -45.16
C ALA A 379 0.44 -0.98 -44.08
N VAL A 380 0.03 -0.87 -42.81
CA VAL A 380 0.80 -1.37 -41.67
C VAL A 380 0.14 -2.66 -41.20
N ASP A 381 0.83 -3.80 -41.34
CA ASP A 381 0.44 -5.02 -40.64
C ASP A 381 0.76 -4.84 -39.16
N SER A 382 -0.27 -4.59 -38.35
CA SER A 382 -0.14 -4.21 -36.95
C SER A 382 -1.00 -5.09 -36.05
N PRO A 383 -0.47 -5.56 -34.91
CA PRO A 383 -1.28 -6.28 -33.92
C PRO A 383 -2.22 -5.34 -33.13
N TYR A 384 -2.14 -4.02 -33.36
CA TYR A 384 -2.93 -3.01 -32.69
C TYR A 384 -4.11 -2.54 -33.57
N LEU A 385 -5.18 -2.07 -32.93
CA LEU A 385 -6.19 -1.26 -33.60
C LEU A 385 -5.56 0.04 -34.10
N PHE A 386 -4.80 0.73 -33.25
CA PHE A 386 -3.92 1.84 -33.63
C PHE A 386 -2.89 2.08 -32.52
N PHE A 387 -1.72 2.64 -32.86
CA PHE A 387 -0.63 2.87 -31.92
C PHE A 387 -0.03 4.26 -32.10
N ILE A 388 -0.02 5.08 -31.05
CA ILE A 388 0.45 6.47 -31.08
C ILE A 388 1.90 6.54 -30.60
N HIS A 389 2.75 7.28 -31.32
CA HIS A 389 4.12 7.51 -30.86
C HIS A 389 4.15 8.58 -29.76
N PHE A 390 4.50 8.15 -28.54
CA PHE A 390 4.74 9.02 -27.38
C PHE A 390 6.24 9.19 -27.12
N ASN A 391 6.61 10.29 -26.47
CA ASN A 391 8.00 10.53 -26.04
C ASN A 391 8.40 9.63 -24.87
N ARG A 392 7.44 9.17 -24.08
CA ARG A 392 7.63 8.22 -22.98
C ARG A 392 6.92 6.91 -23.33
N SER A 393 7.62 5.81 -23.16
CA SER A 393 7.09 4.46 -23.34
C SER A 393 7.75 3.57 -22.30
N MET A 394 6.94 2.92 -21.47
CA MET A 394 7.41 2.00 -20.44
C MET A 394 6.30 1.00 -20.12
N PRO A 395 6.64 -0.24 -19.72
CA PRO A 395 5.64 -1.25 -19.43
C PRO A 395 4.82 -0.92 -18.17
N ILE A 396 5.47 -0.51 -17.09
CA ILE A 396 4.83 -0.18 -15.80
C ILE A 396 4.93 1.32 -15.53
N TRP A 397 3.78 1.95 -15.31
CA TRP A 397 3.63 3.39 -15.14
C TRP A 397 3.41 3.82 -13.69
N THR A 398 3.12 2.92 -12.75
CA THR A 398 2.73 3.22 -11.37
C THR A 398 3.54 4.36 -10.73
N ASN A 399 4.87 4.31 -10.83
CA ASN A 399 5.77 5.30 -10.21
C ASN A 399 6.15 6.48 -11.12
N SER A 400 5.64 6.49 -12.35
CA SER A 400 5.93 7.47 -13.41
C SER A 400 4.72 8.30 -13.83
N LEU A 401 3.57 8.11 -13.16
CA LEU A 401 2.34 8.85 -13.43
C LEU A 401 2.49 10.34 -13.06
N PRO A 402 1.96 11.26 -13.88
CA PRO A 402 1.82 12.66 -13.50
C PRO A 402 0.89 12.84 -12.30
N ASP A 403 1.02 13.96 -11.59
CA ASP A 403 0.26 14.22 -10.36
C ASP A 403 -1.28 14.18 -10.59
N CYS A 404 -1.78 14.67 -11.72
CA CYS A 404 -3.20 14.62 -12.05
C CYS A 404 -3.78 13.19 -12.22
N TYR A 405 -2.93 12.16 -12.31
CA TYR A 405 -3.34 10.76 -12.31
C TYR A 405 -3.18 10.12 -10.92
N LYS A 406 -2.33 10.69 -10.05
CA LYS A 406 -2.14 10.18 -8.70
C LYS A 406 -3.41 10.32 -7.87
N ASP A 407 -4.14 11.42 -8.03
CA ASP A 407 -5.43 11.63 -7.33
C ASP A 407 -6.43 10.49 -7.59
N ASP A 408 -6.53 10.02 -8.84
CA ASP A 408 -7.38 8.88 -9.21
C ASP A 408 -6.92 7.58 -8.55
N ILE A 409 -5.61 7.36 -8.48
CA ILE A 409 -5.01 6.18 -7.86
C ILE A 409 -5.19 6.21 -6.34
N GLU A 410 -4.91 7.34 -5.70
CA GLU A 410 -5.10 7.55 -4.27
C GLU A 410 -6.56 7.39 -3.88
N LEU A 411 -7.50 7.87 -4.72
CA LEU A 411 -8.92 7.66 -4.49
C LEU A 411 -9.29 6.17 -4.52
N LEU A 412 -8.82 5.42 -5.51
CA LEU A 412 -9.06 3.98 -5.62
C LEU A 412 -8.47 3.20 -4.45
N GLU A 413 -7.26 3.55 -4.00
CA GLU A 413 -6.61 2.90 -2.86
C GLU A 413 -7.28 3.28 -1.53
N ALA A 414 -7.65 4.55 -1.33
CA ALA A 414 -8.29 5.04 -0.11
C ALA A 414 -9.70 4.45 0.08
N GLU A 415 -10.44 4.25 -1.02
CA GLU A 415 -11.79 3.70 -1.01
C GLU A 415 -11.82 2.17 -1.19
N TRP A 416 -10.67 1.50 -1.03
CA TRP A 416 -10.54 0.06 -1.25
C TRP A 416 -11.58 -0.76 -0.47
N TYR A 417 -11.90 -0.37 0.76
CA TYR A 417 -12.87 -1.11 1.58
C TYR A 417 -14.28 -1.08 0.97
N SER A 418 -14.71 0.09 0.49
CA SER A 418 -15.98 0.30 -0.20
C SER A 418 -16.06 -0.56 -1.47
N ILE A 419 -14.98 -0.56 -2.27
CA ILE A 419 -14.86 -1.36 -3.49
C ILE A 419 -14.88 -2.87 -3.17
N ALA A 420 -14.14 -3.29 -2.14
CA ALA A 420 -14.08 -4.69 -1.71
C ALA A 420 -15.42 -5.17 -1.13
N SER A 421 -16.18 -4.29 -0.47
CA SER A 421 -17.53 -4.57 0.02
C SER A 421 -18.48 -4.91 -1.12
N ASP A 422 -18.53 -4.07 -2.17
CA ASP A 422 -19.36 -4.32 -3.36
C ASP A 422 -18.96 -5.63 -4.06
N TYR A 423 -17.65 -5.87 -4.22
CA TYR A 423 -17.17 -7.14 -4.76
C TYR A 423 -17.65 -8.34 -3.91
N LYS A 424 -17.53 -8.28 -2.58
CA LYS A 424 -18.00 -9.34 -1.68
C LYS A 424 -19.50 -9.59 -1.80
N ALA A 425 -20.30 -8.55 -2.02
CA ALA A 425 -21.74 -8.67 -2.21
C ALA A 425 -22.10 -9.41 -3.51
N VAL A 426 -21.30 -9.24 -4.58
CA VAL A 426 -21.57 -9.88 -5.88
C VAL A 426 -20.78 -11.17 -6.13
N ARG A 427 -19.76 -11.51 -5.35
CA ARG A 427 -18.86 -12.67 -5.63
C ARG A 427 -19.58 -14.02 -5.72
N SER A 428 -20.67 -14.19 -4.98
CA SER A 428 -21.50 -15.41 -4.98
C SER A 428 -22.78 -15.28 -5.81
N SER A 429 -22.97 -14.14 -6.50
CA SER A 429 -24.11 -13.93 -7.39
C SER A 429 -24.03 -14.84 -8.61
N GLU A 430 -25.16 -15.41 -9.01
CA GLU A 430 -25.29 -16.12 -10.30
C GLU A 430 -25.50 -15.14 -11.48
N ILE A 431 -25.84 -13.89 -11.17
CA ILE A 431 -26.16 -12.83 -12.14
C ILE A 431 -24.96 -11.88 -12.28
N GLY A 432 -24.66 -11.47 -13.51
CA GLY A 432 -23.69 -10.40 -13.83
C GLY A 432 -22.27 -10.87 -14.14
N TRP A 433 -21.96 -12.16 -13.89
CA TRP A 433 -20.66 -12.76 -14.16
C TRP A 433 -20.55 -13.35 -15.57
N GLY A 434 -19.57 -12.86 -16.34
CA GLY A 434 -19.08 -13.49 -17.56
C GLY A 434 -17.90 -14.44 -17.29
N LYS A 435 -17.62 -15.33 -18.25
CA LYS A 435 -16.44 -16.21 -18.21
C LYS A 435 -15.61 -16.06 -19.49
N ASN A 436 -14.31 -15.83 -19.32
CA ASN A 436 -13.30 -15.77 -20.36
C ASN A 436 -12.39 -17.02 -20.34
N THR A 437 -11.68 -17.23 -21.44
CA THR A 437 -10.81 -18.40 -21.65
C THR A 437 -9.40 -18.18 -21.10
N ASN A 438 -8.82 -19.23 -20.50
CA ASN A 438 -7.40 -19.30 -20.17
C ASN A 438 -6.55 -19.79 -21.37
N ASP A 439 -5.25 -19.96 -21.16
CA ASP A 439 -4.28 -20.50 -22.12
C ASP A 439 -4.64 -21.90 -22.67
N LYS A 440 -5.40 -22.69 -21.90
CA LYS A 440 -5.92 -24.01 -22.27
C LYS A 440 -7.31 -23.98 -22.92
N GLY A 441 -7.88 -22.80 -23.16
CA GLY A 441 -9.24 -22.63 -23.69
C GLY A 441 -10.37 -22.88 -22.68
N GLU A 442 -10.04 -23.09 -21.40
CA GLU A 442 -11.02 -23.32 -20.34
C GLU A 442 -11.64 -22.01 -19.86
N ARG A 443 -12.97 -21.98 -19.65
CA ARG A 443 -13.71 -20.80 -19.18
C ARG A 443 -13.63 -20.61 -17.65
N LYS A 444 -12.40 -20.46 -17.13
CA LYS A 444 -12.12 -20.32 -15.68
C LYS A 444 -11.96 -18.88 -15.19
N TRP A 445 -11.55 -17.96 -16.06
CA TRP A 445 -11.40 -16.54 -15.71
C TRP A 445 -12.77 -15.87 -15.67
N LYS A 446 -13.20 -15.39 -14.50
CA LYS A 446 -14.52 -14.74 -14.36
C LYS A 446 -14.35 -13.23 -14.39
N VAL A 447 -15.30 -12.54 -15.03
CA VAL A 447 -15.33 -11.07 -15.09
C VAL A 447 -16.73 -10.55 -14.73
N PHE A 448 -16.80 -9.50 -13.93
CA PHE A 448 -18.04 -8.80 -13.59
C PHE A 448 -17.95 -7.37 -14.10
N GLN A 449 -18.60 -7.09 -15.23
CA GLN A 449 -18.48 -5.82 -15.96
C GLN A 449 -19.31 -4.72 -15.28
N LEU A 450 -18.67 -3.64 -14.84
CA LEU A 450 -19.33 -2.41 -14.39
C LEU A 450 -19.47 -1.44 -15.57
N MET A 451 -18.41 -1.33 -16.37
CA MET A 451 -18.38 -0.61 -17.63
C MET A 451 -17.70 -1.49 -18.68
N ASN A 452 -18.36 -1.71 -19.81
CA ASN A 452 -17.85 -2.49 -20.92
C ASN A 452 -17.83 -1.61 -22.17
N GLN A 453 -16.64 -1.39 -22.73
CA GLN A 453 -16.43 -0.57 -23.93
C GLN A 453 -17.09 0.82 -23.83
N GLY A 454 -16.88 1.50 -22.70
CA GLY A 454 -17.37 2.85 -22.43
C GLY A 454 -18.83 2.95 -21.98
N SER A 455 -19.59 1.85 -22.04
CA SER A 455 -20.99 1.79 -21.60
C SER A 455 -21.13 1.16 -20.22
N TRP A 456 -21.85 1.83 -19.32
CA TRP A 456 -22.15 1.32 -17.99
C TRP A 456 -23.19 0.19 -18.05
N VAL A 457 -22.92 -0.91 -17.34
CA VAL A 457 -23.80 -2.09 -17.30
C VAL A 457 -24.78 -1.92 -16.14
N THR A 458 -25.95 -1.34 -16.41
CA THR A 458 -26.94 -0.91 -15.39
C THR A 458 -27.19 -1.94 -14.30
N VAL A 459 -27.54 -3.18 -14.67
CA VAL A 459 -27.84 -4.27 -13.73
C VAL A 459 -26.68 -4.62 -12.80
N ASN A 460 -25.44 -4.45 -13.26
CA ASN A 460 -24.25 -4.71 -12.48
C ASN A 460 -23.88 -3.49 -11.63
N CYS A 461 -24.12 -2.27 -12.14
CA CYS A 461 -23.89 -1.02 -11.43
C CYS A 461 -24.81 -0.88 -10.22
N GLU A 462 -26.09 -1.22 -10.35
CA GLU A 462 -27.06 -1.21 -9.24
C GLU A 462 -26.66 -2.13 -8.07
N ARG A 463 -25.92 -3.20 -8.36
CA ARG A 463 -25.43 -4.17 -7.37
C ARG A 463 -24.12 -3.73 -6.71
N CYS A 464 -23.43 -2.77 -7.32
CA CYS A 464 -22.13 -2.29 -6.91
C CYS A 464 -22.14 -0.75 -6.81
N PRO A 465 -23.03 -0.16 -6.01
CA PRO A 465 -23.27 1.28 -6.02
C PRO A 465 -22.08 2.11 -5.50
N GLN A 466 -21.28 1.56 -4.59
CA GLN A 466 -20.15 2.27 -3.99
C GLN A 466 -19.00 2.39 -4.98
N VAL A 467 -18.58 1.29 -5.60
CA VAL A 467 -17.52 1.31 -6.62
C VAL A 467 -17.95 2.15 -7.82
N VAL A 468 -19.22 2.13 -8.23
CA VAL A 468 -19.72 2.98 -9.32
C VAL A 468 -19.62 4.46 -8.95
N ALA A 469 -20.03 4.86 -7.74
CA ALA A 469 -19.88 6.24 -7.28
C ALA A 469 -18.41 6.70 -7.25
N ILE A 470 -17.48 5.81 -6.89
CA ILE A 470 -16.04 6.07 -6.91
C ILE A 470 -15.52 6.22 -8.34
N LEU A 471 -15.89 5.30 -9.24
CA LEU A 471 -15.46 5.34 -10.64
C LEU A 471 -15.95 6.61 -11.36
N HIS A 472 -17.14 7.12 -11.02
CA HIS A 472 -17.64 8.41 -11.54
C HIS A 472 -16.84 9.64 -11.08
N ARG A 473 -16.04 9.52 -10.01
CA ARG A 473 -15.19 10.60 -9.50
C ARG A 473 -13.79 10.59 -10.12
N LEU A 474 -13.41 9.54 -10.84
CA LEU A 474 -12.11 9.46 -11.49
C LEU A 474 -12.06 10.45 -12.66
N SER A 475 -11.03 11.29 -12.70
CA SER A 475 -10.87 12.32 -13.72
C SER A 475 -10.34 11.76 -15.04
N ASN A 476 -9.59 10.65 -14.99
CA ASN A 476 -8.89 10.10 -16.14
C ASN A 476 -9.46 8.75 -16.63
N ILE A 477 -10.58 8.29 -16.06
CA ILE A 477 -11.26 7.08 -16.54
C ILE A 477 -11.70 7.24 -18.00
N VAL A 478 -11.51 6.19 -18.80
CA VAL A 478 -11.96 6.17 -20.19
C VAL A 478 -13.44 5.80 -20.22
N THR A 479 -14.33 6.80 -20.20
CA THR A 479 -15.79 6.63 -20.34
C THR A 479 -16.26 7.03 -21.74
N ASN A 480 -17.46 6.59 -22.15
CA ASN A 480 -18.10 6.93 -23.44
C ASN A 480 -17.29 6.58 -24.71
N CYS A 481 -16.17 5.89 -24.55
CA CYS A 481 -15.29 5.46 -25.60
C CYS A 481 -15.20 3.93 -25.58
N THR A 482 -15.29 3.29 -26.74
CA THR A 482 -15.20 1.82 -26.88
C THR A 482 -13.89 1.22 -26.38
N LEU A 483 -12.88 2.07 -26.15
CA LEU A 483 -11.60 1.71 -25.55
C LEU A 483 -11.65 1.58 -24.02
N GLY A 484 -12.73 1.97 -23.34
CA GLY A 484 -12.79 2.01 -21.88
C GLY A 484 -13.46 0.80 -21.24
N ASN A 485 -12.91 0.27 -20.15
CA ASN A 485 -13.57 -0.77 -19.35
C ASN A 485 -13.33 -0.54 -17.85
N ALA A 486 -14.29 -1.00 -17.04
CA ALA A 486 -14.14 -1.15 -15.60
C ALA A 486 -14.84 -2.43 -15.14
N PHE A 487 -14.12 -3.35 -14.50
CA PHE A 487 -14.68 -4.65 -14.10
C PHE A 487 -13.92 -5.34 -12.98
N PHE A 488 -14.60 -6.18 -12.21
CA PHE A 488 -13.93 -7.14 -11.33
C PHE A 488 -13.42 -8.32 -12.15
N SER A 489 -12.16 -8.67 -11.94
CA SER A 489 -11.47 -9.79 -12.58
C SER A 489 -11.11 -10.82 -11.53
N VAL A 490 -11.63 -12.04 -11.67
CA VAL A 490 -11.42 -13.14 -10.72
C VAL A 490 -10.71 -14.28 -11.41
N LEU A 491 -9.54 -14.64 -10.89
CA LEU A 491 -8.68 -15.67 -11.45
C LEU A 491 -8.49 -16.83 -10.47
N PRO A 492 -8.95 -18.05 -10.80
CA PRO A 492 -8.70 -19.24 -9.99
C PRO A 492 -7.22 -19.64 -9.97
N ALA A 493 -6.80 -20.31 -8.90
CA ALA A 493 -5.49 -20.93 -8.85
C ALA A 493 -5.32 -22.01 -9.94
N GLY A 494 -4.08 -22.22 -10.39
CA GLY A 494 -3.73 -23.06 -11.52
C GLY A 494 -4.04 -22.45 -12.91
N THR A 495 -4.37 -21.16 -12.98
CA THR A 495 -4.74 -20.50 -14.24
C THR A 495 -3.60 -19.68 -14.82
N VAL A 496 -3.39 -19.78 -16.14
CA VAL A 496 -2.50 -18.90 -16.91
C VAL A 496 -3.33 -18.22 -17.99
N ILE A 497 -3.21 -16.91 -18.09
CA ILE A 497 -3.72 -16.11 -19.21
C ILE A 497 -2.55 -15.95 -20.17
N ALA A 498 -2.71 -16.48 -21.38
CA ALA A 498 -1.70 -16.43 -22.43
C ALA A 498 -1.26 -15.00 -22.75
N ALA A 499 -0.03 -14.87 -23.23
CA ALA A 499 0.55 -13.59 -23.60
C ALA A 499 -0.26 -12.94 -24.73
N HIS A 500 -0.69 -11.70 -24.53
CA HIS A 500 -1.48 -10.94 -25.50
C HIS A 500 -1.17 -9.44 -25.41
N ARG A 501 -1.74 -8.65 -26.32
CA ARG A 501 -1.61 -7.19 -26.35
C ARG A 501 -2.97 -6.53 -26.31
N GLY A 502 -3.01 -5.36 -25.72
CA GLY A 502 -4.11 -4.42 -25.77
C GLY A 502 -4.26 -3.84 -27.18
N PRO A 503 -5.45 -3.30 -27.53
CA PRO A 503 -5.73 -2.82 -28.87
C PRO A 503 -5.02 -1.50 -29.21
N THR A 504 -4.56 -0.73 -28.22
CA THR A 504 -3.92 0.57 -28.42
C THR A 504 -3.17 0.99 -27.16
N ASN A 505 -2.17 1.85 -27.32
CA ASN A 505 -1.48 2.52 -26.21
C ASN A 505 -2.10 3.88 -25.83
N ALA A 506 -3.25 4.25 -26.42
CA ALA A 506 -4.00 5.46 -26.05
C ALA A 506 -4.60 5.41 -24.62
N ARG A 507 -4.50 4.27 -23.94
CA ARG A 507 -4.95 4.07 -22.56
C ARG A 507 -3.91 3.27 -21.78
N LEU A 508 -3.92 3.44 -20.47
CA LEU A 508 -3.24 2.57 -19.52
C LEU A 508 -4.28 1.72 -18.78
N ARG A 509 -3.84 0.57 -18.25
CA ARG A 509 -4.66 -0.29 -17.42
C ARG A 509 -4.22 -0.19 -15.97
N CYS A 510 -5.17 0.13 -15.09
CA CYS A 510 -5.00 0.13 -13.65
C CYS A 510 -5.61 -1.14 -13.05
N HIS A 511 -4.83 -1.86 -12.25
CA HIS A 511 -5.28 -3.00 -11.45
C HIS A 511 -5.22 -2.66 -9.96
N LEU A 512 -6.36 -2.60 -9.28
CA LEU A 512 -6.45 -2.55 -7.82
C LEU A 512 -6.64 -3.96 -7.26
N GLY A 513 -5.75 -4.43 -6.38
CA GLY A 513 -5.95 -5.71 -5.69
C GLY A 513 -7.11 -5.65 -4.70
N ILE A 514 -8.12 -6.52 -4.85
CA ILE A 514 -9.32 -6.53 -3.97
C ILE A 514 -9.25 -7.65 -2.95
N ASP A 515 -9.14 -8.89 -3.44
CA ASP A 515 -9.14 -10.09 -2.63
C ASP A 515 -8.05 -11.02 -3.17
N VAL A 516 -6.81 -10.71 -2.80
CA VAL A 516 -5.60 -11.42 -3.17
C VAL A 516 -5.15 -12.25 -1.96
N PRO A 517 -5.23 -13.59 -2.03
CA PRO A 517 -4.74 -14.46 -0.97
C PRO A 517 -3.25 -14.26 -0.72
N LEU A 518 -2.78 -14.40 0.53
CA LEU A 518 -1.35 -14.34 0.84
C LEU A 518 -0.54 -15.39 0.07
N SER A 519 -1.09 -16.60 -0.12
CA SER A 519 -0.51 -17.64 -0.98
C SER A 519 -0.39 -17.21 -2.45
N ALA A 520 -1.21 -16.26 -2.91
CA ALA A 520 -1.11 -15.69 -4.24
C ALA A 520 0.06 -14.71 -4.41
N GLN A 521 0.61 -14.11 -3.36
CA GLN A 521 1.75 -13.20 -3.50
C GLN A 521 3.01 -13.89 -4.04
N LYS A 522 3.15 -15.21 -3.83
CA LYS A 522 4.25 -16.04 -4.36
C LYS A 522 3.92 -16.75 -5.68
N GLY A 523 2.65 -16.80 -6.08
CA GLY A 523 2.18 -17.62 -7.20
C GLY A 523 1.43 -16.86 -8.29
N ALA A 524 0.96 -15.65 -8.01
CA ALA A 524 0.20 -14.78 -8.91
C ALA A 524 1.07 -13.62 -9.38
N SER A 525 1.44 -13.62 -10.66
CA SER A 525 2.22 -12.53 -11.26
C SER A 525 1.64 -12.12 -12.61
N MET A 526 2.00 -10.90 -13.02
CA MET A 526 1.77 -10.38 -14.36
C MET A 526 3.11 -9.99 -14.96
N ASP A 527 3.37 -10.43 -16.18
CA ASP A 527 4.47 -9.90 -16.98
C ASP A 527 3.91 -8.87 -17.94
N VAL A 528 4.63 -7.77 -18.12
CA VAL A 528 4.32 -6.70 -19.08
C VAL A 528 5.63 -6.27 -19.71
N GLY A 529 5.88 -6.65 -20.96
CA GLY A 529 7.17 -6.43 -21.60
C GLY A 529 8.31 -7.11 -20.84
N ASP A 530 9.31 -6.34 -20.45
CA ASP A 530 10.47 -6.76 -19.65
C ASP A 530 10.27 -6.57 -18.14
N ALA A 531 9.09 -6.13 -17.71
CA ALA A 531 8.75 -5.91 -16.30
C ALA A 531 7.73 -6.94 -15.79
N SER A 532 7.64 -7.10 -14.47
CA SER A 532 6.65 -7.96 -13.84
C SER A 532 6.18 -7.38 -12.50
N PHE A 533 4.97 -7.74 -12.09
CA PHE A 533 4.43 -7.37 -10.78
C PHE A 533 3.51 -8.45 -10.22
N SER A 534 3.28 -8.39 -8.91
CA SER A 534 2.27 -9.16 -8.19
C SER A 534 1.22 -8.22 -7.61
N TRP A 535 0.01 -8.74 -7.38
CA TRP A 535 -1.07 -7.92 -6.80
C TRP A 535 -0.98 -7.88 -5.27
N VAL A 536 -1.26 -6.73 -4.71
CA VAL A 536 -1.37 -6.51 -3.26
C VAL A 536 -2.75 -5.90 -2.98
N ASN A 537 -3.41 -6.36 -1.91
CA ASN A 537 -4.71 -5.81 -1.53
C ASN A 537 -4.60 -4.32 -1.21
N GLY A 538 -5.51 -3.52 -1.75
CA GLY A 538 -5.52 -2.08 -1.54
C GLY A 538 -4.48 -1.30 -2.34
N LYS A 539 -3.72 -1.96 -3.24
CA LYS A 539 -2.71 -1.30 -4.07
C LYS A 539 -3.01 -1.38 -5.55
N CYS A 540 -2.79 -0.26 -6.21
CA CYS A 540 -2.93 -0.09 -7.64
C CYS A 540 -1.60 -0.37 -8.36
N VAL A 541 -1.67 -1.08 -9.48
CA VAL A 541 -0.58 -1.16 -10.45
C VAL A 541 -1.10 -0.65 -11.79
N VAL A 542 -0.43 0.36 -12.34
CA VAL A 542 -0.77 0.96 -13.62
C VAL A 542 0.28 0.57 -14.64
N PHE A 543 -0.15 0.03 -15.78
CA PHE A 543 0.73 -0.46 -16.83
C PHE A 543 0.14 -0.21 -18.21
N ASP A 544 0.99 -0.21 -19.23
CA ASP A 544 0.59 -0.07 -20.61
C ASP A 544 0.26 -1.46 -21.18
N ASP A 545 -1.03 -1.73 -21.40
CA ASP A 545 -1.48 -3.03 -21.90
C ASP A 545 -1.17 -3.25 -23.39
N SER A 546 -0.64 -2.27 -24.13
CA SER A 546 -0.13 -2.46 -25.50
C SER A 546 1.16 -3.30 -25.54
N TYR A 547 1.91 -3.34 -24.44
CA TYR A 547 3.02 -4.27 -24.28
C TYR A 547 2.49 -5.71 -24.24
N LEU A 548 3.31 -6.66 -24.70
CA LEU A 548 2.99 -8.07 -24.58
C LEU A 548 2.89 -8.40 -23.09
N HIS A 549 1.74 -8.90 -22.66
CA HIS A 549 1.50 -9.16 -21.25
C HIS A 549 0.79 -10.49 -21.03
N SER A 550 1.13 -11.14 -19.92
CA SER A 550 0.55 -12.42 -19.50
C SER A 550 0.30 -12.39 -17.99
N ALA A 551 -0.69 -13.15 -17.52
CA ALA A 551 -0.96 -13.27 -16.09
C ALA A 551 -0.97 -14.73 -15.69
N ARG A 552 -0.32 -15.09 -14.60
CA ARG A 552 -0.27 -16.45 -14.07
C ARG A 552 -0.71 -16.47 -12.64
N TYR A 553 -1.34 -17.57 -12.22
CA TYR A 553 -1.63 -17.85 -10.83
C TYR A 553 -1.53 -19.36 -10.58
N LEU A 554 -0.33 -19.87 -10.28
CA LEU A 554 -0.05 -21.31 -10.32
C LEU A 554 -0.23 -22.04 -8.99
N ASN A 555 0.21 -21.44 -7.89
CA ASN A 555 0.33 -22.12 -6.57
C ASN A 555 -0.61 -21.52 -5.51
N GLY A 556 -1.82 -21.18 -5.92
CA GLY A 556 -2.82 -20.58 -5.05
C GLY A 556 -3.75 -21.56 -4.36
N GLU A 557 -4.26 -21.19 -3.18
CA GLU A 557 -5.23 -22.00 -2.45
C GLU A 557 -6.69 -21.65 -2.78
N ARG A 558 -6.94 -20.39 -3.19
CA ARG A 558 -8.27 -19.89 -3.59
C ARG A 558 -8.17 -18.86 -4.71
N GLU A 559 -9.29 -18.47 -5.33
CA GLU A 559 -9.30 -17.45 -6.38
C GLU A 559 -8.78 -16.09 -5.89
N ARG A 560 -8.18 -15.30 -6.80
CA ARG A 560 -7.78 -13.91 -6.55
C ARG A 560 -8.71 -12.96 -7.28
N ALA A 561 -8.96 -11.79 -6.72
CA ALA A 561 -9.77 -10.74 -7.35
C ALA A 561 -9.03 -9.39 -7.44
N ALA A 562 -9.23 -8.69 -8.55
CA ALA A 562 -8.78 -7.31 -8.75
C ALA A 562 -9.86 -6.49 -9.46
N LEU A 563 -9.94 -5.18 -9.17
CA LEU A 563 -10.68 -4.23 -10.00
C LEU A 563 -9.74 -3.78 -11.12
N ILE A 564 -10.22 -3.87 -12.35
CA ILE A 564 -9.54 -3.39 -13.53
C ILE A 564 -10.25 -2.13 -14.00
N VAL A 565 -9.51 -1.04 -14.19
CA VAL A 565 -10.02 0.24 -14.72
C VAL A 565 -9.07 0.72 -15.82
N ASP A 566 -9.61 1.08 -16.99
CA ASP A 566 -8.83 1.68 -18.06
C ASP A 566 -8.81 3.21 -17.92
N LEU A 567 -7.61 3.81 -17.94
CA LEU A 567 -7.35 5.25 -17.78
C LEU A 567 -6.73 5.82 -19.07
N TRP A 568 -6.99 7.08 -19.40
CA TRP A 568 -6.38 7.72 -20.58
C TRP A 568 -4.85 7.75 -20.47
N HIS A 569 -4.12 7.54 -21.57
CA HIS A 569 -2.67 7.68 -21.54
C HIS A 569 -2.26 9.13 -21.18
N PRO A 570 -1.32 9.34 -20.24
CA PRO A 570 -0.98 10.67 -19.74
C PRO A 570 -0.34 11.60 -20.77
N ASP A 571 0.26 11.05 -21.83
CA ASP A 571 0.86 11.82 -22.93
C ASP A 571 -0.15 12.16 -24.05
N LEU A 572 -1.43 11.84 -23.90
CA LEU A 572 -2.49 12.38 -24.75
C LEU A 572 -2.89 13.77 -24.26
N VAL A 573 -2.86 14.75 -25.14
CA VAL A 573 -3.40 16.08 -24.83
C VAL A 573 -4.93 16.07 -24.88
N LYS A 574 -5.56 17.09 -24.30
CA LYS A 574 -7.01 17.17 -24.16
C LYS A 574 -7.73 17.01 -25.51
N GLU A 575 -7.24 17.71 -26.53
CA GLU A 575 -7.81 17.72 -27.88
C GLU A 575 -7.73 16.34 -28.54
N GLU A 576 -6.65 15.59 -28.28
CA GLU A 576 -6.50 14.22 -28.77
C GLU A 576 -7.43 13.26 -28.02
N LYS A 577 -7.60 13.40 -26.70
CA LYS A 577 -8.58 12.61 -25.93
C LYS A 577 -9.99 12.81 -26.46
N GLU A 578 -10.40 14.07 -26.68
CA GLU A 578 -11.71 14.42 -27.27
C GLU A 578 -11.88 13.86 -28.68
N CYS A 579 -10.82 13.89 -29.49
CA CYS A 579 -10.84 13.30 -30.83
C CYS A 579 -11.02 11.78 -30.76
N VAL A 580 -10.22 11.07 -29.95
CA VAL A 580 -10.29 9.61 -29.79
C VAL A 580 -11.64 9.20 -29.21
N GLU A 581 -12.15 9.91 -28.21
CA GLU A 581 -13.49 9.71 -27.65
C GLU A 581 -14.58 9.88 -28.72
N PHE A 582 -14.48 10.89 -29.60
CA PHE A 582 -15.45 11.08 -30.68
C PHE A 582 -15.40 9.95 -31.72
N VAL A 583 -14.21 9.63 -32.24
CA VAL A 583 -14.08 8.66 -33.34
C VAL A 583 -14.35 7.23 -32.88
N PHE A 584 -14.03 6.90 -31.64
CA PHE A 584 -14.31 5.60 -31.00
C PHE A 584 -15.50 5.65 -30.04
N GLY A 585 -16.31 6.71 -30.09
CA GLY A 585 -17.44 6.91 -29.20
C GLY A 585 -18.54 5.88 -29.40
N VAL A 586 -19.21 5.53 -28.31
CA VAL A 586 -20.36 4.62 -28.33
C VAL A 586 -21.51 5.27 -29.10
N VAL A 587 -22.05 4.59 -30.10
CA VAL A 587 -23.26 5.06 -30.80
C VAL A 587 -24.44 4.79 -29.88
N VAL A 588 -25.06 5.84 -29.34
CA VAL A 588 -26.40 5.74 -28.75
C VAL A 588 -27.36 5.66 -29.93
N GLU A 589 -27.85 4.46 -30.25
CA GLU A 589 -28.99 4.35 -31.17
C GLU A 589 -30.16 5.08 -30.50
N ALA A 590 -30.64 6.14 -31.15
CA ALA A 590 -31.85 6.84 -30.76
C ALA A 590 -33.06 5.93 -31.04
N ASN A 591 -33.28 4.93 -30.20
CA ASN A 591 -34.48 4.12 -30.13
C ASN A 591 -34.86 4.02 -28.65
N ASP A 592 -35.59 5.03 -28.17
CA ASP A 592 -36.54 4.98 -27.04
C ASP A 592 -36.94 6.42 -26.63
N MET A 593 -37.40 7.21 -27.61
CA MET A 593 -38.31 8.32 -27.36
C MET A 593 -39.43 8.26 -28.40
N ASP A 594 -40.43 7.44 -28.12
CA ASP A 594 -41.83 7.64 -28.53
C ASP A 594 -42.75 7.10 -27.41
#